data_AF-A0A1V5MTX9-F1
#
_entry.id   AF-A0A1V5MTX9-F1
#
_cell.length_a   1.000
_cell.length_b   1.000
_cell.length_c   1.000
_cell.angle_alpha   90.00
_cell.angle_beta   90.00
_cell.angle_gamma   90.00
#
_symmetry.space_group_name_H-M   'P 1'
#
loop_
_entity.id
_entity.type
_entity.pdbx_description
1 polymer ?
#
loop_
_entity_poly.entity_id
_entity_poly.type
_entity_poly.pdbx_seq_one_letter_code
_entity_poly.pdbx_strand_id
1 'polypeptide(L)' 'MGDCGAGAGAMDLVTAALLLHENKIPPARNCPNPPAEYGLNIRNQEVVETPLAHAMTCCYTYGGQTAALVVSKDS' A
#
# COMPACT_ATOMS: atom_id res chain seq x y z
N MET A 1 -5.24 -7.72 2.73
CA MET A 1 -5.22 -9.00 1.98
C MET A 1 -4.10 -9.86 2.56
N GLY A 2 -4.15 -11.19 2.40
CA GLY A 2 -3.00 -12.05 2.68
C GLY A 2 -1.98 -12.03 1.53
N ASP A 3 -1.02 -12.97 1.53
CA ASP A 3 -0.12 -13.16 0.39
C ASP A 3 -0.80 -14.02 -0.69
N CYS A 4 -0.88 -13.49 -1.92
CA CYS A 4 -1.45 -14.16 -3.09
C CYS A 4 -0.39 -14.70 -4.06
N GLY A 5 0.87 -14.80 -3.64
CA GLY A 5 1.98 -15.24 -4.47
C GLY A 5 2.17 -14.36 -5.69
N ALA A 6 2.25 -14.95 -6.89
CA ALA A 6 2.46 -14.21 -8.14
C ALA A 6 1.38 -13.16 -8.43
N GLY A 7 0.17 -13.28 -7.86
CA GLY A 7 -0.92 -12.32 -8.02
C GLY A 7 -0.85 -11.11 -7.07
N ALA A 8 -0.01 -11.15 -6.04
CA ALA A 8 0.01 -10.12 -4.99
C ALA A 8 0.29 -8.72 -5.56
N GLY A 9 1.30 -8.59 -6.43
CA GLY A 9 1.64 -7.29 -7.03
C GLY A 9 0.53 -6.65 -7.86
N ALA A 10 -0.30 -7.46 -8.54
CA ALA A 10 -1.44 -6.95 -9.29
C ALA A 10 -2.56 -6.44 -8.36
N MET A 11 -2.80 -7.14 -7.24
CA MET A 11 -3.75 -6.71 -6.22
C MET A 11 -3.31 -5.41 -5.54
N ASP A 12 -2.02 -5.28 -5.24
CA ASP A 12 -1.46 -4.06 -4.67
C ASP A 12 -1.59 -2.88 -5.64
N LEU A 13 -1.36 -3.11 -6.94
CA LEU A 13 -1.56 -2.10 -7.98
C LEU A 13 -3.01 -1.63 -8.08
N VAL A 14 -3.97 -2.56 -8.15
CA VAL A 14 -5.40 -2.21 -8.17
C VAL A 14 -5.78 -1.45 -6.91
N THR A 15 -5.29 -1.88 -5.76
CA THR A 15 -5.52 -1.18 -4.49
C THR A 15 -4.97 0.24 -4.58
N ALA A 16 -3.71 0.43 -4.98
CA ALA A 16 -3.08 1.75 -5.13
C ALA A 16 -3.88 2.67 -6.07
N ALA A 17 -4.39 2.16 -7.19
CA ALA A 17 -5.25 2.91 -8.10
C ALA A 17 -6.57 3.34 -7.44
N LEU A 18 -7.20 2.48 -6.65
CA LEU A 18 -8.41 2.80 -5.88
C LEU A 18 -8.15 3.87 -4.81
N LEU A 19 -7.03 3.77 -4.07
CA LEU A 19 -6.65 4.77 -3.07
C LEU A 19 -6.52 6.16 -3.73
N LEU A 20 -5.85 6.25 -4.87
CA LEU A 20 -5.68 7.49 -5.64
C LEU A 20 -7.01 8.02 -6.18
N HIS A 21 -7.86 7.13 -6.69
CA HIS A 21 -9.18 7.50 -7.21
C HIS A 21 -10.07 8.07 -6.11
N GLU A 22 -10.17 7.38 -4.98
CA GLU A 22 -11.08 7.71 -3.88
C GLU A 22 -10.50 8.72 -2.88
N ASN A 23 -9.19 8.97 -2.90
CA ASN A 23 -8.49 9.79 -1.90
C ASN A 23 -8.65 9.26 -0.46
N LYS A 24 -8.62 7.92 -0.31
CA LYS A 24 -8.79 7.25 0.98
C LYS A 24 -7.67 6.25 1.22
N ILE A 25 -7.12 6.24 2.44
CA ILE A 25 -6.13 5.25 2.90
C ILE A 25 -6.80 4.35 3.96
N PRO A 26 -6.96 3.04 3.71
CA PRO A 26 -7.53 2.13 4.69
C PRO A 26 -6.52 1.82 5.81
N PRO A 27 -7.01 1.39 6.99
CA PRO A 27 -6.12 0.98 8.07
C PRO A 27 -5.48 -0.38 7.80
N ALA A 28 -4.21 -0.51 8.18
CA ALA A 28 -3.49 -1.77 8.32
C ALA A 28 -4.11 -2.58 9.46
N ARG A 29 -4.99 -3.52 9.09
CA ARG A 29 -5.67 -4.41 10.03
C ARG A 29 -4.66 -5.27 10.80
N ASN A 30 -4.99 -5.56 12.06
CA ASN A 30 -4.17 -6.36 12.98
C ASN A 30 -2.80 -5.73 13.32
N CYS A 31 -2.66 -4.41 13.19
CA CYS A 31 -1.45 -3.68 13.56
C CYS A 31 -1.70 -2.70 14.73
N PRO A 32 -2.12 -3.15 15.93
CA PRO A 32 -2.48 -2.24 17.03
C PRO A 32 -1.29 -1.43 17.55
N ASN A 33 -0.07 -1.99 17.50
CA ASN A 33 1.16 -1.39 17.98
C ASN A 33 2.18 -1.32 16.83
N PRO A 34 2.10 -0.31 15.93
CA PRO A 34 3.03 -0.18 14.83
C PRO A 34 4.43 0.09 15.40
N PRO A 35 5.47 -0.59 14.89
CA PRO A 35 6.84 -0.47 15.37
C PRO A 35 7.39 0.95 15.15
N ALA A 36 7.63 1.66 16.26
CA ALA A 36 8.12 3.04 16.24
C ALA A 36 9.55 3.17 15.67
N GLU A 37 10.36 2.11 15.81
CA GLU A 37 11.75 2.06 15.36
C GLU A 37 11.93 2.18 13.85
N TYR A 38 10.90 1.91 13.05
CA TYR A 38 10.95 2.09 11.59
C TYR A 38 10.62 3.52 11.13
N GLY A 39 10.12 4.38 12.03
CA GLY A 39 9.80 5.77 11.69
C GLY A 39 8.73 5.95 10.60
N LEU A 40 7.93 4.91 10.34
CA LEU A 40 6.90 4.92 9.29
C LEU A 40 5.55 5.38 9.84
N ASN A 41 4.82 6.15 9.04
CA ASN A 41 3.45 6.58 9.34
C ASN A 41 2.44 5.49 8.93
N ILE A 42 2.44 4.36 9.65
CA ILE A 42 1.53 3.24 9.40
C ILE A 42 0.13 3.61 9.94
N ARG A 43 -0.86 3.71 9.05
CA ARG A 43 -2.26 3.92 9.43
C ARG A 43 -2.86 2.62 9.92
N ASN A 44 -3.37 2.54 11.15
CA ASN A 44 -3.81 1.28 11.77
C ASN A 44 -5.17 1.33 12.50
N GLN A 45 -5.79 2.51 12.61
CA GLN A 45 -7.05 2.70 13.35
C GLN A 45 -8.24 2.91 12.41
N GLU A 46 -8.19 3.95 11.58
CA GLU A 46 -9.32 4.40 10.77
C GLU A 46 -8.92 4.67 9.32
N VAL A 47 -9.94 4.80 8.46
CA VAL A 47 -9.75 5.28 7.09
C VAL A 47 -9.39 6.76 7.14
N VAL A 48 -8.31 7.14 6.45
CA VAL A 48 -7.89 8.53 6.34
C VAL A 48 -8.30 9.06 4.97
N GLU A 49 -9.11 10.13 4.95
CA GLU A 49 -9.41 10.86 3.73
C GLU A 49 -8.38 11.98 3.55
N THR A 50 -7.64 11.95 2.43
CA THR A 50 -6.61 12.94 2.13
C THR A 50 -6.37 12.99 0.62
N PRO A 51 -6.10 14.16 0.04
CA PRO A 51 -5.66 14.24 -1.36
C PRO A 51 -4.42 13.36 -1.59
N LEU A 52 -4.47 12.50 -2.60
CA LEU A 52 -3.37 11.64 -3.02
C LEU A 52 -3.06 11.88 -4.50
N ALA A 53 -1.77 12.11 -4.80
CA ALA A 53 -1.29 12.32 -6.17
C ALA A 53 -0.50 11.12 -6.70
N HIS A 54 0.24 10.44 -5.82
CA HIS A 54 1.12 9.34 -6.17
C HIS A 54 1.00 8.21 -5.15
N ALA A 55 1.14 6.97 -5.63
CA ALA A 55 1.24 5.79 -4.80
C ALA A 55 2.37 4.90 -5.32
N MET A 56 3.03 4.18 -4.40
CA MET A 56 4.09 3.24 -4.72
C MET A 56 3.72 1.87 -4.16
N THR A 57 3.92 0.82 -4.96
CA THR A 57 3.83 -0.57 -4.51
C THR A 57 5.20 -1.22 -4.63
N CYS A 58 5.53 -2.09 -3.67
CA CYS A 58 6.79 -2.83 -3.63
C CYS A 58 6.49 -4.32 -3.52
N CYS A 59 7.21 -5.13 -4.27
CA CYS A 59 7.15 -6.58 -4.17
C CYS A 59 8.55 -7.13 -3.91
N TYR A 60 8.67 -7.93 -2.86
CA TYR A 60 9.89 -8.64 -2.51
C TYR A 60 9.49 -10.11 -2.37
N THR A 61 9.99 -10.97 -3.25
CA THR A 61 9.61 -12.39 -3.28
C THR A 61 10.80 -13.31 -3.04
N TYR A 62 10.50 -14.58 -2.81
CA TYR A 62 11.48 -15.65 -2.69
C TYR A 62 12.39 -15.71 -3.92
N GLY A 63 13.65 -16.07 -3.71
CA GLY A 63 14.66 -16.06 -4.78
C GLY A 63 15.25 -14.68 -5.08
N GLY A 64 14.95 -13.66 -4.26
CA GLY A 64 15.61 -12.36 -4.31
C GLY A 64 15.10 -11.42 -5.40
N GLN A 65 13.98 -11.76 -6.05
CA GLN A 65 13.36 -10.87 -7.04
C GLN A 65 12.68 -9.71 -6.30
N THR A 66 13.02 -8.50 -6.71
CA THR A 66 12.50 -7.26 -6.14
C THR A 66 11.97 -6.38 -7.26
N ALA A 67 10.78 -5.81 -7.06
CA ALA A 67 10.16 -4.88 -7.99
C ALA A 67 9.49 -3.73 -7.23
N ALA A 68 9.43 -2.56 -7.86
CA ALA A 68 8.70 -1.41 -7.37
C ALA A 68 7.97 -0.74 -8.54
N LEU A 69 6.76 -0.25 -8.29
CA LEU A 69 5.94 0.46 -9.25
C LEU A 69 5.40 1.74 -8.62
N VAL A 70 5.43 2.83 -9.38
CA VAL A 70 4.82 4.11 -8.99
C VAL A 70 3.68 4.42 -9.95
N VAL A 71 2.54 4.80 -9.38
CA VAL A 71 1.35 5.22 -10.14
C VAL A 71 0.99 6.63 -9.71
N SER A 72 0.64 7.45 -10.69
CA SER A 72 0.22 8.83 -10.49
C SER A 72 -1.22 8.99 -10.96
N LYS A 73 -1.98 9.81 -10.24
CA LYS A 73 -3.31 10.22 -10.69
C LYS A 73 -3.17 11.16 -11.87
N ASP A 74 -3.91 10.90 -12.95
CA ASP A 74 -4.01 11.84 -14.08
C ASP A 74 -4.82 13.08 -13.65
N SER A 75 -4.42 14.25 -14.15
CA SER A 75 -4.92 15.56 -13.68
C SER A 75 -6.29 15.93 -14.22
#